data_AF-A0A7Y4ZLM1-F1
#
_entry.id   AF-A0A7Y4ZLM1-F1
#
_cell.length_a   1.000
_cell.length_b   1.000
_cell.length_c   1.000
_cell.angle_alpha   90.00
_cell.angle_beta   90.00
_cell.angle_gamma   90.00
#
_symmetry.space_group_name_H-M   'P 1'
#
loop_
_entity.id
_entity.type
_entity.pdbx_description
1 polymer ?
#
loop_
_entity_poly.entity_id
_entity_poly.type
_entity_poly.pdbx_seq_one_letter_code
_entity_poly.pdbx_strand_id
1 'polypeptide(L)'
;APGSAAVTVDSRPTEREGERYVGGTLPPGPAEPVAFSAVSEGHARFTVTLDPGAHVLTFTAPGHTESVFRENFRPASHKELSIALLELNGTLRVSSSPIAAVYVDGTSIGPSPISVDRVKGSYRVSVRKDGYAPFETTAILRPGERTELNAALRLAPTPITKKWWFYAIIAGVAAAGAVTTYAIVRANDTPAPNGGTIGWVVTPP
;
A
#
# COMPACT_ATOMS: atom_id res chain seq x y z
N ALA A 1 -0.95 -16.25 -21.24
CA ALA A 1 0.37 -16.03 -21.88
C ALA A 1 0.85 -14.62 -21.56
N PRO A 2 2.16 -14.37 -21.39
CA PRO A 2 2.68 -13.01 -21.28
C PRO A 2 2.34 -12.19 -22.53
N GLY A 3 2.15 -10.88 -22.36
CA GLY A 3 1.82 -9.97 -23.48
C GLY A 3 2.96 -9.75 -24.48
N SER A 4 4.21 -10.05 -24.08
CA SER A 4 5.41 -9.97 -24.91
C SER A 4 6.39 -11.08 -24.51
N ALA A 5 6.37 -12.20 -25.21
CA ALA A 5 7.47 -13.16 -25.13
C ALA A 5 8.51 -12.84 -26.20
N ALA A 6 9.74 -13.27 -25.98
CA ALA A 6 10.84 -13.22 -26.92
C ALA A 6 11.44 -14.62 -27.04
N VAL A 7 12.07 -14.90 -28.18
CA VAL A 7 12.75 -16.17 -28.42
C VAL A 7 14.16 -15.92 -28.95
N THR A 8 15.10 -16.74 -28.50
CA THR A 8 16.40 -16.88 -29.16
C THR A 8 16.63 -18.32 -29.60
N VAL A 9 17.41 -18.44 -30.65
CA VAL A 9 17.90 -19.69 -31.21
C VAL A 9 19.41 -19.65 -31.10
N ASP A 10 20.00 -20.56 -30.32
CA ASP A 10 21.45 -20.61 -30.10
C ASP A 10 22.03 -19.27 -29.62
N SER A 11 21.32 -18.61 -28.70
CA SER A 11 21.66 -17.27 -28.17
C SER A 11 21.65 -16.13 -29.21
N ARG A 12 20.95 -16.33 -30.33
CA ARG A 12 20.73 -15.30 -31.36
C ARG A 12 19.25 -14.96 -31.45
N PRO A 13 18.87 -13.68 -31.64
CA PRO A 13 17.49 -13.30 -31.87
C PRO A 13 16.97 -13.94 -33.16
N THR A 14 15.65 -14.12 -33.22
CA THR A 14 14.97 -14.48 -34.45
C THR A 14 14.61 -13.26 -35.28
N GLU A 15 14.79 -13.35 -36.58
CA GLU A 15 14.38 -12.33 -37.54
C GLU A 15 12.94 -12.58 -37.99
N ARG A 16 12.13 -11.52 -38.12
CA ARG A 16 10.75 -11.65 -38.60
C ARG A 16 10.70 -11.64 -40.12
N GLU A 17 10.18 -12.71 -40.71
CA GLU A 17 9.95 -12.84 -42.15
C GLU A 17 8.44 -13.07 -42.41
N GLY A 18 7.72 -11.98 -42.65
CA GLY A 18 6.26 -12.01 -42.80
C GLY A 18 5.55 -12.44 -41.51
N GLU A 19 4.91 -13.62 -41.55
CA GLU A 19 4.22 -14.25 -40.42
C GLU A 19 5.08 -15.27 -39.66
N ARG A 20 6.32 -15.51 -40.10
CA ARG A 20 7.23 -16.48 -39.50
C ARG A 20 8.44 -15.77 -38.91
N TYR A 21 9.13 -16.50 -38.04
CA TYR A 21 10.41 -16.11 -37.47
C TYR A 21 11.48 -17.03 -38.02
N VAL A 22 12.68 -16.52 -38.28
CA VAL A 22 13.82 -17.30 -38.76
C VAL A 22 14.93 -17.23 -37.73
N GLY A 23 15.47 -18.38 -37.34
CA GLY A 23 16.60 -18.48 -36.42
C GLY A 23 17.95 -18.52 -37.13
N GLY A 24 19.01 -18.07 -36.46
CA GLY A 24 20.39 -18.28 -36.90
C GLY A 24 20.94 -17.27 -37.92
N THR A 25 20.10 -16.40 -38.50
CA THR A 25 20.49 -15.37 -39.49
C THR A 25 21.20 -14.17 -38.86
N LEU A 26 20.87 -13.83 -37.62
CA LEU A 26 21.39 -12.67 -36.90
C LEU A 26 22.62 -13.03 -36.04
N PRO A 27 23.53 -12.06 -35.76
CA PRO A 27 24.61 -12.26 -34.80
C PRO A 27 24.07 -12.46 -33.37
N PRO A 28 24.88 -13.02 -32.44
CA PRO A 28 24.49 -13.15 -31.04
C PRO A 28 24.04 -11.82 -30.44
N GLY A 29 22.92 -11.85 -29.71
CA GLY A 29 22.27 -10.63 -29.22
C GLY A 29 21.08 -10.94 -28.30
N PRO A 30 20.49 -9.90 -27.69
CA PRO A 30 19.32 -10.05 -26.85
C PRO A 30 18.13 -10.59 -27.66
N ALA A 31 17.24 -11.32 -26.99
CA ALA A 31 16.00 -11.79 -27.58
C ALA A 31 15.11 -10.61 -28.01
N GLU A 32 14.56 -10.64 -29.23
CA GLU A 32 13.57 -9.67 -29.67
C GLU A 32 12.14 -10.20 -29.42
N PRO A 33 11.18 -9.33 -29.06
CA PRO A 33 9.80 -9.73 -28.85
C PRO A 33 9.18 -10.37 -30.11
N VAL A 34 8.55 -11.53 -29.92
CA VAL A 34 7.74 -12.16 -30.96
C VAL A 34 6.33 -11.57 -30.97
N ALA A 35 5.84 -11.26 -32.16
CA ALA A 35 4.47 -10.87 -32.42
C ALA A 35 3.62 -12.14 -32.54
N PHE A 36 2.51 -12.17 -31.81
CA PHE A 36 1.57 -13.26 -31.85
C PHE A 36 0.44 -12.91 -32.83
N SER A 37 0.31 -13.65 -33.94
CA SER A 37 -0.70 -13.34 -34.98
C SER A 37 -2.15 -13.51 -34.49
N ALA A 38 -2.40 -14.31 -33.46
CA ALA A 38 -3.67 -14.36 -32.75
C ALA A 38 -3.52 -15.09 -31.42
N VAL A 39 -4.11 -14.55 -30.36
CA VAL A 39 -4.36 -15.30 -29.12
C VAL A 39 -5.71 -16.00 -29.29
N SER A 40 -5.68 -17.30 -29.56
CA SER A 40 -6.88 -18.15 -29.59
C SER A 40 -6.95 -18.89 -28.27
N GLU A 41 -8.09 -18.85 -27.57
CA GLU A 41 -8.30 -19.63 -26.33
C GLU A 41 -7.22 -19.40 -25.25
N GLY A 42 -6.69 -18.17 -25.15
CA GLY A 42 -5.66 -17.80 -24.17
C GLY A 42 -4.23 -18.27 -24.50
N HIS A 43 -4.04 -18.91 -25.64
CA HIS A 43 -2.75 -19.44 -26.11
C HIS A 43 -2.30 -18.65 -27.34
N ALA A 44 -1.06 -18.18 -27.30
CA ALA A 44 -0.43 -17.48 -28.39
C ALA A 44 0.41 -18.46 -29.21
N ARG A 45 0.31 -18.42 -30.54
CA ARG A 45 1.07 -19.29 -31.45
C ARG A 45 1.92 -18.45 -32.41
N PHE A 46 3.10 -18.97 -32.72
CA PHE A 46 4.00 -18.45 -33.74
C PHE A 46 4.86 -19.61 -34.27
N THR A 47 5.46 -19.40 -35.43
CA THR A 47 6.28 -20.42 -36.10
C THR A 47 7.70 -19.89 -36.24
N VAL A 48 8.68 -20.69 -35.82
CA VAL A 48 10.10 -20.44 -36.04
C VAL A 48 10.63 -21.44 -37.07
N THR A 49 11.22 -20.94 -38.14
CA THR A 49 11.95 -21.70 -39.16
C THR A 49 13.42 -21.75 -38.75
N LEU A 50 13.98 -22.94 -38.79
CA LEU A 50 15.35 -23.24 -38.40
C LEU A 50 16.00 -24.11 -39.48
N ASP A 51 17.32 -24.04 -39.58
CA ASP A 51 18.07 -25.02 -40.37
C ASP A 51 17.99 -26.42 -39.73
N PRO A 52 18.21 -27.50 -40.49
CA PRO A 52 18.32 -28.83 -39.93
C PRO A 52 19.52 -28.93 -38.97
N GLY A 53 19.30 -29.51 -37.79
CA GLY A 53 20.34 -29.66 -36.79
C GLY A 53 19.83 -29.51 -35.37
N ALA A 54 20.77 -29.56 -34.43
CA ALA A 54 20.52 -29.37 -33.01
C ALA A 54 20.53 -27.89 -32.67
N HIS A 55 19.46 -27.42 -32.04
CA HIS A 55 19.24 -26.03 -31.63
C HIS A 55 18.82 -25.94 -30.17
N VAL A 56 19.28 -24.87 -29.52
CA VAL A 56 18.80 -24.45 -28.21
C VAL A 56 17.84 -23.29 -28.39
N LEU A 57 16.58 -23.50 -28.01
CA LEU A 57 15.52 -22.51 -28.05
C LEU A 57 15.30 -21.97 -26.65
N THR A 58 15.50 -20.67 -26.46
CA THR A 58 15.26 -20.01 -25.18
C THR A 58 14.12 -19.02 -25.33
N PHE A 59 13.06 -19.21 -24.54
CA PHE A 59 11.90 -18.35 -24.50
C PHE A 59 11.92 -17.53 -23.22
N THR A 60 11.76 -16.21 -23.35
CA THR A 60 11.77 -15.28 -22.22
C THR A 60 10.58 -14.34 -22.29
N ALA A 61 10.16 -13.82 -21.15
CA ALA A 61 9.19 -12.73 -21.08
C ALA A 61 9.46 -11.87 -19.83
N PRO A 62 9.23 -10.55 -19.87
CA PRO A 62 9.40 -9.68 -18.71
C PRO A 62 8.59 -10.19 -17.51
N GLY A 63 9.24 -10.27 -16.34
CA GLY A 63 8.61 -10.71 -15.09
C GLY A 63 8.26 -12.20 -15.03
N HIS A 64 8.76 -13.03 -15.95
CA HIS A 64 8.53 -14.47 -15.97
C HIS A 64 9.83 -15.26 -15.97
N THR A 65 9.76 -16.55 -15.64
CA THR A 65 10.85 -17.51 -15.82
C THR A 65 11.12 -17.72 -17.31
N GLU A 66 12.38 -18.01 -17.65
CA GLU A 66 12.70 -18.50 -18.97
C GLU A 66 12.36 -19.99 -19.12
N SER A 67 12.15 -20.42 -20.36
CA SER A 67 12.01 -21.83 -20.72
C SER A 67 13.00 -22.17 -21.84
N VAL A 68 13.76 -23.25 -21.65
CA VAL A 68 14.81 -23.67 -22.56
C VAL A 68 14.50 -25.06 -23.12
N PHE A 69 14.50 -25.18 -24.44
CA PHE A 69 14.32 -26.45 -25.15
C PHE A 69 15.58 -26.76 -25.97
N ARG A 70 16.00 -28.02 -25.97
CA ARG A 70 17.12 -28.50 -26.78
C ARG A 70 16.57 -29.54 -27.74
N GLU A 71 16.52 -29.17 -29.01
CA GLU A 71 15.80 -29.94 -30.02
C GLU A 71 16.69 -30.20 -31.22
N ASN A 72 16.48 -31.35 -31.87
CA ASN A 72 17.19 -31.71 -33.08
C ASN A 72 16.18 -31.88 -34.22
N PHE A 73 16.29 -31.05 -35.24
CA PHE A 73 15.36 -30.99 -36.36
C PHE A 73 15.94 -31.65 -37.60
N ARG A 74 15.13 -32.50 -38.23
CA ARG A 74 15.43 -33.06 -39.55
C ARG A 74 14.92 -32.11 -40.65
N PRO A 75 15.47 -32.19 -41.88
CA PRO A 75 14.93 -31.44 -43.01
C PRO A 75 13.42 -31.64 -43.16
N ALA A 76 12.69 -30.54 -43.37
CA ALA A 76 11.23 -30.49 -43.51
C ALA A 76 10.41 -31.07 -42.34
N SER A 77 11.03 -31.26 -41.16
CA SER A 77 10.31 -31.65 -39.95
C SER A 77 9.67 -30.46 -39.25
N HIS A 78 8.57 -30.70 -38.53
CA HIS A 78 7.97 -29.73 -37.63
C HIS A 78 7.81 -30.34 -36.24
N LYS A 79 7.96 -29.52 -35.20
CA LYS A 79 7.69 -29.93 -33.82
C LYS A 79 6.89 -28.84 -33.13
N GLU A 80 5.81 -29.24 -32.47
CA GLU A 80 5.03 -28.33 -31.63
C GLU A 80 5.60 -28.36 -30.21
N LEU A 81 5.90 -27.18 -29.67
CA LEU A 81 6.43 -27.01 -28.31
C LEU A 81 5.42 -26.25 -27.47
N SER A 82 5.00 -26.83 -26.35
CA SER A 82 4.16 -26.16 -25.37
C SER A 82 5.03 -25.36 -24.42
N ILE A 83 5.01 -24.03 -24.56
CA ILE A 83 5.86 -23.13 -23.78
C ILE A 83 5.08 -22.64 -22.56
N ALA A 84 5.64 -22.87 -21.37
CA ALA A 84 5.16 -22.29 -20.12
C ALA A 84 6.20 -21.32 -19.56
N LEU A 85 5.81 -20.06 -19.36
CA LEU A 85 6.61 -19.04 -18.68
C LEU A 85 5.86 -18.70 -17.40
N LEU A 86 6.45 -18.98 -16.24
CA LEU A 86 5.80 -18.79 -14.94
C LEU A 86 6.09 -17.38 -14.43
N GLU A 87 5.10 -16.71 -13.85
CA GLU A 87 5.31 -15.39 -13.25
C GLU A 87 6.27 -15.48 -12.06
N LEU A 88 7.23 -14.57 -12.03
CA LEU A 88 8.11 -14.39 -10.88
C LEU A 88 7.36 -13.67 -9.75
N ASN A 89 7.79 -13.91 -8.52
CA ASN A 89 7.34 -13.09 -7.39
C ASN A 89 7.87 -11.65 -7.52
N GLY A 90 7.14 -10.70 -6.97
CA GLY A 90 7.63 -9.34 -6.74
C GLY A 90 8.29 -9.24 -5.37
N THR A 91 9.27 -8.35 -5.23
CA THR A 91 9.98 -8.13 -3.98
C THR A 91 9.53 -6.82 -3.34
N LEU A 92 9.02 -6.88 -2.11
CA LEU A 92 8.74 -5.70 -1.29
C LEU A 92 9.93 -5.45 -0.37
N ARG A 93 10.55 -4.26 -0.45
CA ARG A 93 11.52 -3.81 0.55
C ARG A 93 10.95 -2.65 1.35
N VAL A 94 10.91 -2.81 2.67
CA VAL A 94 10.44 -1.78 3.59
C VAL A 94 11.59 -1.35 4.47
N SER A 95 11.90 -0.06 4.45
CA SER A 95 12.82 0.59 5.39
C SER A 95 12.07 1.61 6.24
N SER A 96 12.56 1.87 7.46
CA SER A 96 12.03 2.97 8.26
C SER A 96 13.07 3.62 9.14
N SER A 97 12.82 4.89 9.49
CA SER A 97 13.57 5.61 10.49
C SER A 97 12.62 6.16 11.57
N PRO A 98 12.76 5.75 12.84
CA PRO A 98 13.69 4.71 13.34
C PRO A 98 13.25 3.28 12.95
N ILE A 99 14.07 2.27 13.31
CA ILE A 99 13.72 0.84 13.20
C ILE A 99 12.39 0.59 13.91
N ALA A 100 11.48 -0.09 13.21
CA ALA A 100 10.09 -0.29 13.61
C ALA A 100 9.56 -1.64 13.09
N ALA A 101 8.47 -2.12 13.66
CA ALA A 101 7.84 -3.37 13.25
C ALA A 101 7.03 -3.17 11.96
N VAL A 102 7.25 -4.03 10.97
CA VAL A 102 6.56 -4.02 9.67
C VAL A 102 5.47 -5.10 9.64
N TYR A 103 4.31 -4.71 9.13
CA TYR A 103 3.16 -5.57 8.93
C TYR A 103 2.69 -5.47 7.48
N VAL A 104 2.33 -6.61 6.89
CA VAL A 104 1.77 -6.72 5.54
C VAL A 104 0.45 -7.45 5.67
N ASP A 105 -0.63 -6.84 5.22
CA ASP A 105 -2.02 -7.29 5.38
C ASP A 105 -2.35 -7.68 6.83
N GLY A 106 -1.82 -6.90 7.78
CA GLY A 106 -2.02 -7.10 9.21
C GLY A 106 -1.14 -8.19 9.84
N THR A 107 -0.41 -8.98 9.05
CA THR A 107 0.53 -10.00 9.56
C THR A 107 1.89 -9.36 9.84
N SER A 108 2.49 -9.62 11.01
CA SER A 108 3.85 -9.13 11.33
C SER A 108 4.90 -9.95 10.59
N ILE A 109 5.82 -9.28 9.88
CA ILE A 109 6.94 -9.92 9.18
C ILE A 109 8.29 -9.67 9.85
N GLY A 110 8.39 -8.66 10.73
CA GLY A 110 9.62 -8.37 11.48
C GLY A 110 9.99 -6.89 11.51
N PRO A 111 11.14 -6.54 12.09
CA PRO A 111 11.63 -5.17 12.12
C PRO A 111 12.17 -4.71 10.76
N SER A 112 12.08 -3.41 10.47
CA SER A 112 12.73 -2.78 9.33
C SER A 112 14.25 -2.60 9.56
N PRO A 113 15.07 -2.57 8.48
CA PRO A 113 14.72 -2.85 7.10
C PRO A 113 14.47 -4.34 6.83
N ILE A 114 13.49 -4.65 5.99
CA ILE A 114 13.14 -6.03 5.62
C ILE A 114 12.80 -6.13 4.12
N SER A 115 13.15 -7.26 3.50
CA SER A 115 12.77 -7.62 2.14
C SER A 115 11.97 -8.92 2.16
N VAL A 116 10.84 -8.95 1.44
CA VAL A 116 9.94 -10.10 1.38
C VAL A 116 9.47 -10.29 -0.05
N ASP A 117 9.53 -11.53 -0.54
CA ASP A 117 9.00 -11.90 -1.85
C ASP A 117 7.55 -12.37 -1.72
N ARG A 118 6.69 -11.87 -2.61
CA ARG A 118 5.26 -12.20 -2.66
C ARG A 118 4.79 -12.27 -4.11
N VAL A 119 3.69 -12.98 -4.33
CA VAL A 119 3.02 -13.00 -5.64
C VAL A 119 2.62 -11.56 -6.02
N LYS A 120 2.48 -11.27 -7.32
CA LYS A 120 1.94 -10.00 -7.77
C LYS A 120 0.62 -9.67 -7.07
N GLY A 121 0.43 -8.42 -6.70
CA GLY A 121 -0.75 -8.03 -5.95
C GLY A 121 -0.61 -6.69 -5.26
N SER A 122 -1.69 -6.29 -4.60
CA SER A 122 -1.76 -5.09 -3.78
C SER A 122 -1.76 -5.49 -2.31
N TYR A 123 -0.86 -4.92 -1.53
CA TYR A 123 -0.60 -5.27 -0.15
C TYR A 123 -0.70 -4.04 0.74
N ARG A 124 -1.46 -4.12 1.84
CA ARG A 124 -1.49 -3.06 2.86
C ARG A 124 -0.26 -3.19 3.75
N VAL A 125 0.62 -2.20 3.71
CA VAL A 125 1.82 -2.15 4.53
C VAL A 125 1.58 -1.18 5.68
N SER A 126 1.80 -1.64 6.91
CA SER A 126 1.84 -0.75 8.08
C SER A 126 3.15 -0.90 8.84
N VAL A 127 3.72 0.24 9.24
CA VAL A 127 4.97 0.31 10.01
C VAL A 127 4.66 0.97 11.34
N ARG A 128 4.96 0.26 12.44
CA ARG A 128 4.51 0.62 13.79
C ARG A 128 5.64 0.61 14.79
N LYS A 129 5.65 1.62 15.66
CA LYS A 129 6.57 1.73 16.78
C LYS A 129 5.91 2.49 17.93
N ASP A 130 6.15 2.04 19.15
CA ASP A 130 5.62 2.69 20.36
C ASP A 130 6.09 4.14 20.47
N GLY A 131 5.16 5.04 20.79
CA GLY A 131 5.42 6.48 20.86
C GLY A 131 5.47 7.18 19.49
N TYR A 132 5.27 6.47 18.38
CA TYR A 132 5.21 7.03 17.03
C TYR A 132 3.82 6.86 16.41
N ALA A 133 3.44 7.80 15.53
CA ALA A 133 2.28 7.64 14.68
C ALA A 133 2.54 6.52 13.65
N PRO A 134 1.58 5.60 13.42
CA PRO A 134 1.75 4.52 12.46
C PRO A 134 1.83 5.07 11.04
N PHE A 135 2.68 4.48 10.21
CA PHE A 135 2.70 4.72 8.78
C PHE A 135 1.93 3.62 8.07
N GLU A 136 0.92 3.96 7.27
CA GLU A 136 0.13 3.00 6.49
C GLU A 136 0.12 3.40 5.01
N THR A 137 0.38 2.44 4.13
CA THR A 137 0.34 2.65 2.68
C THR A 137 -0.02 1.35 1.96
N THR A 138 -0.33 1.45 0.68
CA THR A 138 -0.57 0.30 -0.20
C THR A 138 0.62 0.12 -1.13
N ALA A 139 1.23 -1.07 -1.12
CA ALA A 139 2.29 -1.45 -2.05
C ALA A 139 1.71 -2.31 -3.18
N ILE A 140 2.05 -1.98 -4.42
CA ILE A 140 1.68 -2.78 -5.59
C ILE A 140 2.91 -3.52 -6.07
N LEU A 141 2.89 -4.84 -5.98
CA LEU A 141 3.96 -5.71 -6.48
C LEU A 141 3.63 -6.20 -7.88
N ARG A 142 4.61 -6.10 -8.77
CA ARG A 142 4.56 -6.68 -10.12
C ARG A 142 5.55 -7.86 -10.22
N PRO A 143 5.31 -8.81 -11.14
CA PRO A 143 6.19 -9.97 -11.30
C PRO A 143 7.65 -9.57 -11.58
N GLY A 144 8.59 -10.09 -10.79
CA GLY A 144 10.02 -9.82 -10.93
C GLY A 144 10.45 -8.38 -10.63
N GLU A 145 9.52 -7.48 -10.28
CA GLU A 145 9.84 -6.11 -9.90
C GLU A 145 10.11 -5.99 -8.41
N ARG A 146 10.94 -5.01 -8.06
CA ARG A 146 11.21 -4.62 -6.68
C ARG A 146 10.52 -3.31 -6.37
N THR A 147 9.68 -3.31 -5.35
CA THR A 147 9.02 -2.13 -4.80
C THR A 147 9.68 -1.73 -3.49
N GLU A 148 10.14 -0.49 -3.40
CA GLU A 148 10.78 0.04 -2.20
C GLU A 148 9.86 1.05 -1.48
N LEU A 149 9.71 0.87 -0.17
CA LEU A 149 8.98 1.77 0.71
C LEU A 149 9.90 2.28 1.81
N ASN A 150 9.90 3.60 2.00
CA ASN A 150 10.69 4.28 3.02
C ASN A 150 9.74 5.03 3.98
N ALA A 151 9.58 4.51 5.19
CA ALA A 151 8.69 5.06 6.20
C ALA A 151 9.47 5.95 7.20
N ALA A 152 9.27 7.26 7.13
CA ALA A 152 9.79 8.19 8.13
C ALA A 152 8.73 8.40 9.24
N LEU A 153 8.94 7.78 10.40
CA LEU A 153 7.96 7.85 11.49
C LEU A 153 8.11 9.16 12.28
N ARG A 154 6.97 9.69 12.73
CA ARG A 154 6.90 10.89 13.59
C ARG A 154 6.35 10.51 14.95
N LEU A 155 6.82 11.18 16.01
CA LEU A 155 6.32 10.97 17.35
C LEU A 155 4.81 11.24 17.40
N ALA A 156 4.07 10.38 18.08
CA ALA A 156 2.63 10.57 18.28
C ALA A 156 2.42 11.74 19.27
N PRO A 157 1.48 12.66 18.99
CA PRO A 157 1.13 13.68 19.96
C PRO A 157 0.50 13.03 21.19
N THR A 158 0.99 13.37 22.39
CA THR A 158 0.34 12.94 23.64
C THR A 158 -0.99 13.67 23.78
N PRO A 159 -2.15 12.99 23.83
CA PRO A 159 -3.40 13.68 24.11
C PRO A 159 -3.36 14.24 25.54
N ILE A 160 -3.37 15.57 25.67
CA ILE A 160 -3.38 16.30 26.95
C ILE A 160 -4.65 15.96 27.77
N THR A 161 -5.66 15.37 27.11
CA THR A 161 -6.96 14.99 27.67
C THR A 161 -6.93 13.80 28.65
N LYS A 162 -5.78 13.13 28.86
CA LYS A 162 -5.63 12.06 29.87
C LYS A 162 -5.18 12.53 31.25
N LYS A 163 -5.33 13.81 31.60
CA LYS A 163 -5.15 14.25 32.97
C LYS A 163 -6.43 14.90 33.54
N TRP A 164 -7.03 14.22 34.52
CA TRP A 164 -8.25 14.63 35.26
C TRP A 164 -8.19 16.09 35.75
N TRP A 165 -7.03 16.61 36.16
CA TRP A 165 -6.90 18.00 36.66
C TRP A 165 -7.31 19.09 35.65
N PHE A 166 -7.41 18.79 34.35
CA PHE A 166 -7.87 19.75 33.34
C PHE A 166 -9.32 20.23 33.58
N TYR A 167 -10.16 19.46 34.29
CA TYR A 167 -11.51 19.90 34.71
C TYR A 167 -11.55 20.69 36.03
N ALA A 168 -10.49 20.66 36.84
CA ALA A 168 -10.47 21.38 38.13
C ALA A 168 -10.40 22.91 37.98
N ILE A 169 -9.81 23.42 36.88
CA ILE A 169 -9.69 24.86 36.64
C ILE A 169 -11.00 25.45 36.07
N ILE A 170 -11.74 24.72 35.24
CA ILE A 170 -13.03 25.20 34.70
C ILE A 170 -14.16 25.06 35.74
N ALA A 171 -14.16 24.01 36.56
CA ALA A 171 -15.14 23.86 37.66
C ALA A 171 -14.98 24.93 38.76
N GLY A 172 -13.78 25.46 38.97
CA GLY A 172 -13.53 26.55 39.92
C GLY A 172 -14.16 27.90 39.52
N VAL A 173 -14.34 28.16 38.22
CA VAL A 173 -14.95 29.42 37.74
C VAL A 173 -16.48 29.39 37.83
N ALA A 174 -17.10 28.22 37.65
CA ALA A 174 -18.56 28.07 37.81
C ALA A 174 -19.00 28.22 39.29
N ALA A 175 -18.19 27.77 40.24
CA ALA A 175 -18.49 27.92 41.67
C ALA A 175 -18.34 29.38 42.16
N ALA A 176 -17.45 30.17 41.57
CA ALA A 176 -17.28 31.59 41.94
C ALA A 176 -18.35 32.50 41.29
N GLY A 177 -18.85 32.16 40.10
CA GLY A 177 -19.86 32.98 39.40
C GLY A 177 -21.29 32.85 39.96
N ALA A 178 -21.64 31.70 40.55
CA ALA A 178 -23.01 31.45 41.02
C ALA A 178 -23.32 32.07 42.41
N VAL A 179 -22.31 32.30 43.25
CA VAL A 179 -22.54 32.86 44.60
C VAL A 179 -22.78 34.37 44.55
N THR A 180 -22.17 35.09 43.60
CA THR A 180 -22.25 36.57 43.53
C THR A 180 -23.66 37.07 43.19
N THR A 181 -24.44 36.34 42.38
CA THR A 181 -25.79 36.78 41.99
C THR A 181 -26.84 36.56 43.08
N TYR A 182 -26.71 35.53 43.93
CA TYR A 182 -27.73 35.22 44.93
C TYR A 182 -27.87 36.33 46.01
N ALA A 183 -26.81 37.11 46.25
CA ALA A 183 -26.80 38.14 47.27
C ALA A 183 -27.43 39.49 46.86
N ILE A 184 -27.75 39.73 45.58
CA ILE A 184 -28.19 41.05 45.09
C ILE A 184 -29.72 41.22 45.09
N VAL A 185 -30.51 40.15 45.11
CA VAL A 185 -31.96 40.21 44.77
C VAL A 185 -32.91 40.36 45.98
N ARG A 186 -32.43 40.53 47.22
CA ARG A 186 -33.32 40.61 48.41
C ARG A 186 -33.33 41.92 49.20
N ALA A 187 -32.70 42.99 48.72
CA ALA A 187 -32.71 44.27 49.42
C ALA A 187 -33.26 45.37 48.52
N ASN A 188 -34.58 45.39 48.33
CA ASN A 188 -35.36 46.63 48.19
C ASN A 188 -36.83 46.28 47.98
N ASP A 189 -37.60 46.31 49.07
CA ASP A 189 -39.05 46.57 49.04
C ASP A 189 -39.47 47.07 50.44
N THR A 190 -39.29 48.38 50.70
CA THR A 190 -40.05 49.07 51.75
C THR A 190 -40.96 50.09 51.06
N PRO A 191 -42.28 49.83 50.94
CA PRO A 191 -43.20 50.83 50.41
C PRO A 191 -43.37 52.01 51.38
N ALA A 192 -43.67 53.18 50.81
CA ALA A 192 -43.75 54.47 51.49
C ALA A 192 -44.82 54.50 52.62
N PRO A 193 -44.60 55.27 53.70
CA PRO A 193 -45.52 55.36 54.81
C PRO A 193 -46.63 56.38 54.53
N ASN A 194 -47.92 56.03 54.75
CA ASN A 194 -48.96 56.97 55.21
C ASN A 194 -50.30 56.29 55.56
N GLY A 195 -50.76 56.49 56.81
CA GLY A 195 -52.16 56.84 57.13
C GLY A 195 -53.04 55.88 57.97
N GLY A 196 -53.09 56.08 59.31
CA GLY A 196 -54.19 55.69 60.24
C GLY A 196 -54.30 54.20 60.59
N THR A 197 -54.67 53.70 61.77
CA THR A 197 -55.52 54.18 62.86
C THR A 197 -55.28 53.22 64.04
N ILE A 198 -54.96 53.70 65.24
CA ILE A 198 -55.51 53.22 66.53
C ILE A 198 -55.00 54.16 67.61
N GLY A 199 -55.89 55.07 68.02
CA GLY A 199 -55.71 55.87 69.21
C GLY A 199 -55.97 55.05 70.45
N TRP A 200 -55.11 55.20 71.46
CA TRP A 200 -55.48 55.19 72.87
C TRP A 200 -54.61 56.19 73.62
N VAL A 201 -55.30 57.08 74.33
CA VAL A 201 -54.80 58.06 75.30
C VAL A 201 -54.86 57.41 76.67
N VAL A 202 -53.83 57.60 77.49
CA VAL A 202 -53.96 57.59 78.96
C VAL A 202 -53.08 58.69 79.55
N THR A 203 -53.74 59.62 80.24
CA THR A 203 -53.27 60.53 81.30
C THR A 203 -54.38 60.52 82.35
N PRO A 204 -54.16 60.93 83.62
CA PRO A 204 -52.96 61.14 84.45
C PRO A 204 -53.11 60.29 85.75
N PRO A 205 -52.69 60.64 86.99
CA PRO A 205 -52.47 61.95 87.63
C PRO A 205 -51.05 62.53 87.49
#